data_AF-A0A380C9P1-F1
#
_entry.id   AF-A0A380C9P1-F1
#
_cell.length_a   1.000
_cell.length_b   1.000
_cell.length_c   1.000
_cell.angle_alpha   90.00
_cell.angle_beta   90.00
_cell.angle_gamma   90.00
#
_symmetry.space_group_name_H-M   'P 1'
#
loop_
_entity.id
_entity.type
_entity.pdbx_description
1 polymer ?
#
loop_
_entity_poly.entity_id
_entity_poly.type
_entity_poly.pdbx_seq_one_letter_code
_entity_poly.pdbx_strand_id
1 'polypeptide(L)'
;MGLADLKKNITPSEADARKRMLAMQSLDEFIDGAIYYAMGQTQQTATTMPIEQRASAKQEATQQKLIPKRRHEPFRKATFTLSETAISHLAEMASDCDIAKSRLIRLLIKHHHSLTPQERRELEQKFMPD
;
A
#
# COMPACT_ATOMS: atom_id res chain seq x y z
N MET A 1 -6.58 -21.31 -25.32
CA MET A 1 -5.67 -20.56 -24.44
C MET A 1 -4.27 -20.69 -25.03
N GLY A 2 -3.68 -19.59 -25.50
CA GLY A 2 -2.42 -19.65 -26.24
C GLY A 2 -1.20 -19.65 -25.31
N LEU A 3 -0.03 -20.04 -25.81
CA LEU A 3 1.24 -20.00 -25.07
C LEU A 3 1.56 -18.59 -24.50
N ALA A 4 1.00 -17.53 -25.09
CA ALA A 4 1.13 -16.16 -24.62
C ALA A 4 0.43 -15.89 -23.27
N ASP A 5 -0.61 -16.66 -22.93
CA ASP A 5 -1.38 -16.44 -21.69
C ASP A 5 -0.66 -17.03 -20.46
N LEU A 6 0.20 -18.05 -20.64
CA LEU A 6 0.91 -18.71 -19.55
C LEU A 6 2.04 -17.88 -18.94
N LYS A 7 2.61 -16.90 -19.67
CA LYS A 7 3.77 -16.12 -19.18
C LYS A 7 3.42 -15.15 -18.04
N LYS A 8 2.16 -14.73 -17.91
CA LYS A 8 1.76 -13.68 -16.96
C LYS A 8 1.62 -14.15 -15.51
N ASN A 9 1.61 -15.47 -15.26
CA ASN A 9 1.46 -16.04 -13.92
C ASN A 9 2.76 -16.66 -13.36
N ILE A 10 3.88 -16.58 -14.09
CA ILE A 10 5.13 -17.27 -13.73
C ILE A 10 6.07 -16.38 -12.89
N THR A 11 5.95 -15.05 -12.97
CA THR A 11 6.76 -14.16 -12.14
C THR A 11 5.99 -13.74 -10.89
N PRO A 12 6.40 -14.17 -9.67
CA PRO A 12 5.83 -13.64 -8.45
C PRO A 12 6.03 -12.12 -8.40
N SER A 13 5.08 -11.41 -7.80
CA SER A 13 5.17 -9.96 -7.58
C SER A 13 6.52 -9.62 -6.91
N GLU A 14 7.12 -8.47 -7.25
CA GLU A 14 8.39 -8.01 -6.66
C GLU A 14 8.35 -8.06 -5.12
N ALA A 15 7.17 -7.86 -4.54
CA ALA A 15 6.92 -7.96 -3.10
C ALA A 15 7.05 -9.40 -2.57
N ASP A 16 6.58 -10.40 -3.30
CA ASP A 16 6.69 -11.82 -2.94
C ASP A 16 8.12 -12.33 -3.16
N ALA A 17 8.81 -11.83 -4.19
CA ALA A 17 10.22 -12.09 -4.41
C ALA A 17 11.10 -11.51 -3.29
N ARG A 18 10.84 -10.26 -2.87
CA ARG A 18 11.53 -9.63 -1.73
C ARG A 18 11.22 -10.35 -0.42
N LYS A 19 9.99 -10.79 -0.19
CA LYS A 19 9.61 -11.55 1.01
C LYS A 19 10.30 -12.91 1.07
N ARG A 20 10.48 -13.59 -0.07
CA ARG A 20 11.28 -14.81 -0.17
C ARG A 20 12.77 -14.56 0.06
N MET A 21 13.34 -13.49 -0.49
CA MET A 21 14.73 -13.11 -0.22
C MET A 21 14.97 -12.75 1.26
N LEU A 22 14.02 -12.07 1.90
CA LEU A 22 14.08 -11.74 3.34
C LEU A 22 13.92 -12.98 4.22
N ALA A 23 13.19 -14.01 3.77
CA ALA A 23 13.07 -15.28 4.49
C ALA A 23 14.33 -16.15 4.40
N MET A 24 15.19 -15.95 3.39
CA MET A 24 16.47 -16.66 3.26
C MET A 24 17.63 -15.94 4.00
N GLN A 25 17.34 -15.20 5.07
CA GLN A 25 18.29 -14.31 5.74
C GLN A 25 19.37 -15.00 6.60
N SER A 26 19.35 -16.32 6.77
CA SER A 26 20.47 -17.03 7.40
C SER A 26 21.32 -17.75 6.36
N LEU A 27 22.64 -17.54 6.40
CA LEU A 27 23.59 -18.15 5.47
C LEU A 27 23.51 -19.68 5.52
N ASP A 28 23.28 -20.23 6.71
CA ASP A 28 23.17 -21.67 6.94
C ASP A 28 21.93 -22.26 6.26
N GLU A 29 20.78 -21.58 6.30
CA GLU A 29 19.55 -22.05 5.62
C GLU A 29 19.66 -22.01 4.10
N PHE A 30 20.43 -21.06 3.56
CA PHE A 30 20.75 -21.02 2.13
C PHE A 30 21.68 -22.17 1.72
N ILE A 31 22.70 -22.46 2.53
CA ILE A 31 23.65 -23.56 2.29
C ILE A 31 22.91 -24.90 2.33
N ASP A 32 22.09 -25.13 3.34
CA ASP A 32 21.31 -26.36 3.46
C ASP A 32 20.32 -26.51 2.30
N GLY A 33 19.61 -25.43 1.93
CA GLY A 33 18.73 -25.41 0.77
C GLY A 33 19.45 -25.77 -0.55
N ALA A 34 20.69 -25.29 -0.73
CA ALA A 34 21.51 -25.62 -1.89
C ALA A 34 21.98 -27.09 -1.89
N ILE A 35 22.31 -27.65 -0.72
CA ILE A 35 22.69 -29.06 -0.57
C ILE A 35 21.52 -29.98 -0.94
N TYR A 36 20.32 -29.70 -0.42
CA TYR A 36 19.13 -30.47 -0.77
C TYR A 36 18.81 -30.38 -2.26
N TYR A 37 18.97 -29.20 -2.87
CA TYR A 37 18.78 -29.03 -4.31
C TYR A 37 19.79 -29.85 -5.13
N ALA A 38 21.07 -29.85 -4.76
CA ALA A 38 22.10 -30.65 -5.42
C ALA A 38 21.83 -32.17 -5.31
N MET A 39 21.20 -32.59 -4.21
CA MET A 39 20.72 -33.96 -4.00
C MET A 39 19.37 -34.26 -4.70
N GLY A 40 18.77 -33.27 -5.38
CA GLY A 40 17.48 -33.41 -6.06
C GLY A 40 16.25 -33.35 -5.14
N GLN A 41 16.42 -33.01 -3.87
CA GLN A 41 15.33 -32.86 -2.91
C GLN A 41 14.84 -31.41 -2.88
N THR A 42 13.62 -31.18 -3.38
CA THR A 42 12.98 -29.87 -3.32
C THR A 42 12.23 -29.72 -1.99
N GLN A 43 12.77 -28.93 -1.06
CA GLN A 43 12.06 -28.59 0.17
C GLN A 43 10.83 -27.74 -0.19
N GLN A 44 9.64 -28.33 -0.04
CA GLN A 44 8.35 -27.66 -0.25
C GLN A 44 8.14 -26.63 0.84
N THR A 45 8.67 -25.42 0.65
CA THR A 45 8.34 -24.26 1.48
C THR A 45 6.89 -23.83 1.22
N ALA A 46 5.94 -24.53 1.86
CA ALA A 46 4.53 -24.21 2.09
C ALA A 46 3.71 -23.56 0.94
N THR A 47 4.16 -23.65 -0.32
CA THR A 47 3.50 -23.03 -1.46
C THR A 47 3.56 -23.86 -2.73
N THR A 48 3.59 -25.19 -2.64
CA THR A 48 3.33 -26.08 -3.80
C THR A 48 2.88 -27.48 -3.34
N MET A 49 1.63 -27.59 -2.89
CA MET A 49 0.94 -28.89 -2.83
C MET A 49 0.40 -29.24 -4.23
N PRO A 50 0.51 -30.50 -4.71
CA PRO A 50 -0.07 -30.93 -5.97
C PRO A 50 -1.61 -30.86 -5.96
N ILE A 51 -2.17 -30.57 -7.13
CA ILE A 51 -3.54 -30.06 -7.35
C ILE A 51 -4.65 -31.11 -7.09
N GLU A 52 -4.33 -32.37 -6.85
CA GLU A 52 -5.30 -33.47 -6.95
C GLU A 52 -6.03 -33.86 -5.65
N GLN A 53 -5.65 -33.33 -4.47
CA GLN A 53 -6.28 -33.72 -3.19
C GLN A 53 -7.16 -32.66 -2.53
N ARG A 54 -7.45 -31.53 -3.19
CA ARG A 54 -8.21 -30.41 -2.59
C ARG A 54 -9.75 -30.53 -2.65
N ALA A 55 -10.30 -31.61 -3.23
CA ALA A 55 -11.74 -31.70 -3.48
C ALA A 55 -12.59 -32.12 -2.26
N SER A 56 -12.00 -32.62 -1.17
CA SER A 56 -12.78 -33.32 -0.12
C SER A 56 -12.75 -32.69 1.28
N ALA A 57 -12.17 -31.51 1.49
CA ALA A 57 -12.05 -30.90 2.83
C ALA A 57 -12.57 -29.45 2.93
N LYS A 58 -13.59 -29.08 2.14
CA LYS A 58 -14.15 -27.72 2.12
C LYS A 58 -15.65 -27.65 2.33
N GLN A 59 -16.18 -28.56 3.13
CA GLN A 59 -17.47 -28.38 3.77
C GLN A 59 -17.16 -28.18 5.27
N GLU A 60 -17.87 -27.26 5.92
CA GLU A 60 -17.79 -27.02 7.37
C GLU A 60 -16.65 -26.13 7.90
N ALA A 61 -16.56 -24.89 7.42
CA ALA A 61 -16.14 -23.81 8.32
C ALA A 61 -16.64 -22.44 7.86
N THR A 62 -17.50 -21.86 8.71
CA THR A 62 -17.67 -20.42 8.90
C THR A 62 -18.32 -19.62 7.78
N GLN A 63 -19.65 -19.65 7.80
CA GLN A 63 -20.50 -18.49 7.52
C GLN A 63 -20.15 -17.37 8.51
N GLN A 64 -19.05 -16.65 8.29
CA GLN A 64 -18.80 -15.38 8.95
C GLN A 64 -19.09 -14.25 7.95
N LYS A 65 -20.19 -13.54 8.23
CA LYS A 65 -20.61 -12.30 7.57
C LYS A 65 -19.40 -11.41 7.30
N LEU A 66 -19.01 -11.32 6.03
CA LEU A 66 -18.04 -10.36 5.54
C LEU A 66 -18.67 -8.97 5.63
N ILE A 67 -18.42 -8.26 6.72
CA ILE A 67 -18.63 -6.81 6.77
C ILE A 67 -17.73 -6.23 5.66
N PRO A 68 -18.28 -5.52 4.65
CA PRO A 68 -17.45 -4.97 3.59
C PRO A 68 -16.51 -3.94 4.21
N LYS A 69 -15.22 -4.26 4.29
CA LYS A 69 -14.17 -3.27 4.57
C LYS A 69 -14.36 -2.16 3.55
N ARG A 70 -14.73 -0.96 3.99
CA ARG A 70 -14.85 0.21 3.12
C ARG A 70 -13.52 0.36 2.40
N ARG A 71 -13.50 0.00 1.11
CA ARG A 71 -12.33 0.22 0.27
C ARG A 71 -12.27 1.74 0.09
N HIS A 72 -11.38 2.39 0.82
CA HIS A 72 -11.07 3.78 0.54
C HIS A 72 -10.54 3.85 -0.88
N GLU A 73 -11.23 4.61 -1.72
CA GLU A 73 -10.72 4.91 -3.05
C GLU A 73 -9.35 5.60 -2.91
N PRO A 74 -8.35 5.19 -3.70
CA PRO A 74 -7.02 5.79 -3.61
C PRO A 74 -7.10 7.29 -3.90
N PHE A 75 -6.33 8.08 -3.14
CA PHE A 75 -6.25 9.52 -3.40
C PHE A 75 -5.62 9.78 -4.78
N ARG A 76 -6.27 10.66 -5.57
CA ARG A 76 -5.69 11.16 -6.82
C ARG A 76 -4.45 12.03 -6.51
N LYS A 77 -3.37 11.80 -7.26
CA LYS A 77 -2.15 12.63 -7.18
C LYS A 77 -2.38 13.99 -7.82
N ALA A 78 -1.79 15.04 -7.23
CA ALA A 78 -1.78 16.40 -7.76
C ALA A 78 -0.40 17.03 -7.53
N THR A 79 0.05 17.85 -8.48
CA THR A 79 1.27 18.64 -8.39
C THR A 79 0.88 20.12 -8.34
N PHE A 80 1.44 20.86 -7.38
CA PHE A 80 1.19 22.29 -7.20
C PHE A 80 2.50 23.04 -7.18
N THR A 81 2.49 24.27 -7.71
CA THR A 81 3.61 25.20 -7.58
C THR A 81 3.40 26.02 -6.32
N LEU A 82 4.40 26.06 -5.45
CA LEU A 82 4.38 26.83 -4.20
C LEU A 82 5.66 27.68 -4.13
N SER A 83 5.58 28.84 -3.48
CA SER A 83 6.78 29.63 -3.16
C SER A 83 7.66 28.89 -2.14
N GLU A 84 8.95 29.21 -2.11
CA GLU A 84 9.87 28.65 -1.11
C GLU A 84 9.41 28.94 0.31
N THR A 85 8.92 30.15 0.57
CA THR A 85 8.35 30.56 1.86
C THR A 85 7.17 29.70 2.27
N ALA A 86 6.25 29.39 1.36
CA ALA A 86 5.10 28.55 1.63
C ALA A 86 5.50 27.10 1.93
N ILE A 87 6.54 26.59 1.25
CA ILE A 87 7.08 25.24 1.50
C ILE A 87 7.68 25.16 2.90
N SER A 88 8.41 26.19 3.34
CA SER A 88 8.99 26.28 4.69
C SER A 88 7.91 26.34 5.76
N HIS A 89 6.95 27.26 5.63
CA HIS A 89 5.84 27.37 6.60
C HIS A 89 5.02 26.07 6.68
N LEU A 90 4.76 25.41 5.55
CA LEU A 90 4.06 24.12 5.54
C LEU A 90 4.87 23.03 6.25
N ALA A 91 6.20 23.07 6.18
CA ALA A 91 7.07 22.13 6.88
C ALA A 91 7.07 22.35 8.38
N GLU A 92 7.19 23.60 8.82
CA GLU A 92 7.12 24.00 10.23
C GLU A 92 5.77 23.64 10.87
N MET A 93 4.66 24.02 10.22
CA MET A 93 3.32 23.68 10.72
C MET A 93 3.09 22.15 10.80
N ALA A 94 3.68 21.39 9.87
CA ALA A 94 3.57 19.95 9.85
C ALA A 94 4.39 19.29 10.97
N SER A 95 5.59 19.80 11.27
CA SER A 95 6.41 19.32 12.39
C SER A 95 5.78 19.64 13.73
N ASP A 96 5.23 20.84 13.90
CA ASP A 96 4.64 21.28 15.18
C ASP A 96 3.39 20.46 15.54
N CYS A 97 2.58 20.12 14.53
CA CYS A 97 1.36 19.35 14.74
C CYS A 97 1.57 17.83 14.70
N ASP A 98 2.79 17.34 14.42
CA ASP A 98 3.09 15.93 14.10
C ASP A 98 2.14 15.33 13.03
N ILE A 99 1.87 16.12 11.98
CA ILE A 99 0.96 15.74 10.89
C ILE A 99 1.72 15.82 9.56
N ALA A 100 1.60 14.76 8.74
CA ALA A 100 2.15 14.77 7.39
C ALA A 100 1.62 15.96 6.55
N LYS A 101 2.50 16.62 5.78
CA LYS A 101 2.18 17.78 4.93
C LYS A 101 0.91 17.59 4.07
N SER A 102 0.79 16.42 3.42
CA SER A 102 -0.37 16.10 2.57
C SER A 102 -1.67 15.94 3.36
N ARG A 103 -1.61 15.52 4.62
CA ARG A 103 -2.77 15.46 5.53
C ARG A 103 -3.16 16.86 5.99
N LEU A 104 -2.18 17.69 6.36
CA LEU A 104 -2.42 19.07 6.76
C LEU A 104 -3.13 19.87 5.65
N ILE A 105 -2.64 19.80 4.40
CA ILE A 105 -3.30 20.43 3.24
C ILE A 105 -4.77 19.98 3.11
N ARG A 106 -5.04 18.68 3.23
CA ARG A 106 -6.42 18.15 3.15
C ARG A 106 -7.30 18.67 4.27
N LEU A 107 -6.79 18.81 5.49
CA LEU A 107 -7.53 19.36 6.62
C LEU A 107 -7.85 20.84 6.40
N LEU A 108 -6.88 21.63 5.95
CA LEU A 108 -7.08 23.05 5.65
C LEU A 108 -8.12 23.26 4.55
N ILE A 109 -8.06 22.47 3.47
CA ILE A 109 -9.05 22.50 2.39
C ILE A 109 -10.44 22.13 2.93
N LYS A 110 -10.54 21.06 3.72
CA LYS A 110 -11.80 20.62 4.32
C LYS A 110 -12.38 21.70 5.23
N HIS A 111 -11.55 22.32 6.05
CA HIS A 111 -11.95 23.42 6.93
C HIS A 111 -12.50 24.58 6.09
N HIS A 112 -11.74 25.08 5.12
CA HIS A 112 -12.17 26.17 4.25
C HIS A 112 -13.48 25.86 3.50
N HIS A 113 -13.65 24.60 3.06
CA HIS A 113 -14.87 24.15 2.42
C HIS A 113 -16.07 24.00 3.38
N SER A 114 -15.84 23.85 4.69
CA SER A 114 -16.92 23.75 5.68
C SER A 114 -17.48 25.11 6.13
N LEU A 115 -16.72 26.20 5.93
CA LEU A 115 -17.16 27.56 6.30
C LEU A 115 -18.34 28.02 5.44
N THR A 116 -19.15 28.92 5.98
CA THR A 116 -20.25 29.58 5.26
C THR A 116 -19.71 30.51 4.16
N PRO A 117 -20.48 30.80 3.10
CA PRO A 117 -20.03 31.70 2.03
C PRO A 117 -19.73 33.13 2.50
N GLN A 118 -20.33 33.59 3.59
CA GLN A 118 -20.04 34.91 4.17
C GLN A 118 -18.68 34.92 4.86
N GLU A 119 -18.41 33.95 5.75
CA GLU A 119 -17.12 33.83 6.43
C GLU A 119 -15.96 33.61 5.46
N ARG A 120 -16.19 32.89 4.34
CA ARG A 120 -15.18 32.74 3.29
C ARG A 120 -14.82 34.08 2.65
N ARG A 121 -15.81 34.91 2.33
CA ARG A 121 -15.57 36.24 1.74
C ARG A 121 -14.81 37.16 2.69
N GLU A 122 -15.13 37.10 3.98
CA GLU A 122 -14.40 37.86 5.00
C GLU A 122 -12.94 37.41 5.12
N LEU A 123 -12.69 36.10 5.11
CA LEU A 123 -11.33 35.57 5.07
C LEU A 123 -10.60 35.98 3.79
N GLU A 124 -11.24 35.87 2.63
CA GLU A 124 -10.68 36.28 1.34
C GLU A 124 -10.31 37.77 1.34
N GLN A 125 -11.18 38.65 1.86
CA GLN A 125 -10.87 40.08 2.02
C GLN A 125 -9.69 40.31 2.96
N LYS A 126 -9.55 39.50 4.02
CA LYS A 126 -8.44 39.61 4.96
C LYS A 126 -7.10 39.16 4.35
N PHE A 127 -7.12 38.17 3.46
CA PHE A 127 -5.92 37.59 2.87
C PHE A 127 -5.54 38.18 1.49
N MET A 128 -6.49 38.77 0.77
CA MET A 128 -6.27 39.60 -0.43
C MET A 128 -6.86 40.99 -0.19
N PRO A 129 -6.16 41.88 0.54
CA PRO A 129 -6.44 43.31 0.42
C PRO A 129 -6.08 43.74 -1.01
N ASP A 130 -7.00 44.44 -1.67
CA ASP A 130 -6.78 45.08 -2.97
C ASP A 130 -5.54 46.02 -2.96
#